data_AF-A0A0J1D1P8-F1
#
_entry.id   AF-A0A0J1D1P8-F1
#
_cell.length_a   1.000
_cell.length_b   1.000
_cell.length_c   1.000
_cell.angle_alpha   90.00
_cell.angle_beta   90.00
_cell.angle_gamma   90.00
#
_symmetry.space_group_name_H-M   'P 1'
#
loop_
_entity.id
_entity.type
_entity.pdbx_description
1 polymer ?
#
loop_
_entity_poly.entity_id
_entity_poly.type
_entity_poly.pdbx_seq_one_letter_code
_entity_poly.pdbx_strand_id
1 'polypeptide(L)'
;MFTDTAQRVLQLGDYAGRLAAARDRSYGLARDVEKSQAALNVVAQDPASDAALCQYAADALESLCENLVRLCALTDQASANAGALAALPLKFFSDNDGAAAELDAAVLSLADATLTAESQLAELAQVVAEACGAVDEMRRPAQIG
;
A
#
# COMPACT_ATOMS: atom_id res chain seq x y z
N MET A 1 -3.03 -23.16 26.87
CA MET A 1 -2.94 -21.70 27.05
C MET A 1 -1.61 -21.15 26.53
N PHE A 2 -0.44 -21.62 27.00
CA PHE A 2 0.87 -21.16 26.46
C PHE A 2 1.11 -21.45 24.97
N THR A 3 0.62 -22.59 24.48
CA THR A 3 0.67 -22.96 23.05
C THR A 3 -0.17 -22.04 22.17
N ASP A 4 -1.24 -21.45 22.70
CA ASP A 4 -2.13 -20.54 21.97
C ASP A 4 -1.49 -19.15 21.84
N THR A 5 -0.91 -18.62 22.93
CA THR A 5 -0.16 -17.35 22.94
C THR A 5 1.04 -17.38 21.98
N ALA A 6 1.82 -18.46 21.98
CA ALA A 6 2.95 -18.60 21.06
C ALA A 6 2.49 -18.59 19.60
N GLN A 7 1.36 -19.25 19.30
CA GLN A 7 0.77 -19.24 17.96
C GLN A 7 0.29 -17.83 17.57
N ARG A 8 -0.33 -17.09 18.48
CA ARG A 8 -0.74 -15.69 18.26
C ARG A 8 0.43 -14.77 17.95
N VAL A 9 1.54 -14.91 18.68
CA VAL A 9 2.78 -14.16 18.41
C VAL A 9 3.36 -14.49 17.05
N LEU A 10 3.34 -15.77 16.63
CA LEU A 10 3.75 -16.17 15.28
C LEU A 10 2.85 -15.55 14.20
N GLN A 11 1.54 -15.48 14.43
CA GLN A 11 0.59 -14.83 13.52
C GLN A 11 0.88 -13.33 13.37
N LEU A 12 1.22 -12.63 14.45
CA LEU A 12 1.64 -11.22 14.37
C LEU A 12 2.89 -11.05 13.50
N GLY A 13 3.85 -11.96 13.60
CA GLY A 13 5.05 -11.95 12.76
C GLY A 13 4.72 -12.14 11.27
N ASP A 14 3.81 -13.05 10.93
CA ASP A 14 3.34 -13.26 9.55
C ASP A 14 2.64 -12.01 9.01
N TYR A 15 1.70 -11.45 9.76
CA TYR A 15 1.00 -10.22 9.37
C TYR A 15 1.95 -9.03 9.23
N ALA A 16 2.92 -8.87 10.13
CA ALA A 16 3.95 -7.84 10.02
C ALA A 16 4.74 -7.96 8.72
N GLY A 17 5.12 -9.19 8.33
CA GLY A 17 5.80 -9.47 7.07
C GLY A 17 4.95 -9.16 5.84
N ARG A 18 3.68 -9.55 5.86
CA ARG A 18 2.72 -9.25 4.77
C ARG A 18 2.48 -7.75 4.61
N LEU A 19 2.32 -7.03 5.72
CA LEU A 19 2.17 -5.57 5.71
C LEU A 19 3.44 -4.87 5.20
N ALA A 20 4.62 -5.35 5.56
CA ALA A 20 5.87 -4.84 5.00
C ALA A 20 5.97 -5.08 3.48
N ALA A 21 5.56 -6.24 2.99
CA ALA A 21 5.50 -6.53 1.57
C ALA A 21 4.48 -5.64 0.83
N ALA A 22 3.31 -5.39 1.45
CA ALA A 22 2.31 -4.46 0.92
C ALA A 22 2.86 -3.04 0.83
N ARG A 23 3.56 -2.56 1.86
CA ARG A 23 4.26 -1.26 1.87
C ARG A 23 5.26 -1.15 0.73
N ASP A 24 6.12 -2.15 0.57
CA ASP A 24 7.16 -2.14 -0.48
C ASP A 24 6.55 -2.10 -1.88
N ARG A 25 5.44 -2.83 -2.09
CA ARG A 25 4.69 -2.79 -3.35
C ARG A 25 4.00 -1.45 -3.57
N SER A 26 3.43 -0.82 -2.56
CA SER A 26 2.88 0.53 -2.64
C SER A 26 3.94 1.56 -3.06
N TYR A 27 5.17 1.46 -2.53
CA TYR A 27 6.29 2.28 -2.99
C TYR A 27 6.68 2.03 -4.45
N GLY A 28 6.63 0.77 -4.89
CA GLY A 28 6.83 0.42 -6.30
C GLY A 28 5.84 1.13 -7.22
N LEU A 29 4.55 1.05 -6.87
CA LEU A 29 3.48 1.71 -7.62
C LEU A 29 3.63 3.24 -7.61
N ALA A 30 3.99 3.84 -6.48
CA ALA A 30 4.18 5.29 -6.40
C ALA A 30 5.28 5.78 -7.35
N ARG A 31 6.38 5.02 -7.45
CA ARG A 31 7.45 5.32 -8.42
C ARG A 31 7.01 5.18 -9.87
N ASP A 32 6.09 4.26 -10.17
CA ASP A 32 5.56 4.13 -11.53
C ASP A 32 4.63 5.30 -11.88
N VAL A 33 3.83 5.76 -10.92
CA VAL A 33 3.04 7.00 -11.03
C VAL A 33 3.95 8.21 -11.25
N GLU A 34 5.03 8.37 -10.49
CA GLU A 34 6.00 9.47 -10.66
C GLU A 34 6.62 9.47 -12.07
N LYS A 35 6.98 8.29 -12.61
CA LYS A 35 7.47 8.19 -13.99
C LYS A 35 6.41 8.60 -15.01
N SER A 36 5.16 8.18 -14.78
CA SER A 36 4.03 8.54 -15.64
C SER A 36 3.77 10.05 -15.61
N GLN A 37 3.84 10.69 -14.45
CA GLN A 37 3.75 12.15 -14.33
C GLN A 37 4.87 12.85 -15.11
N ALA A 38 6.10 12.34 -15.04
CA ALA A 38 7.20 12.89 -15.84
C ALA A 38 6.95 12.75 -17.35
N ALA A 39 6.37 11.63 -17.80
CA ALA A 39 5.99 11.43 -19.19
C ALA A 39 4.86 12.37 -19.62
N LEU A 40 3.83 12.52 -18.79
CA LEU A 40 2.72 13.43 -19.03
C LEU A 40 3.18 14.88 -19.13
N ASN A 41 4.15 15.30 -18.30
CA ASN A 41 4.74 16.64 -18.39
C ASN A 41 5.41 16.91 -19.74
N VAL A 42 5.97 15.88 -20.39
CA VAL A 42 6.52 16.02 -21.75
C VAL A 42 5.39 16.16 -22.77
N VAL A 43 4.32 15.38 -22.64
CA VAL A 43 3.14 15.47 -23.53
C VAL A 43 2.47 16.84 -23.41
N ALA A 44 2.33 17.36 -22.19
CA ALA A 44 1.73 18.67 -21.92
C ALA A 44 2.53 19.85 -22.49
N GLN A 45 3.82 19.67 -22.79
CA GLN A 45 4.66 20.69 -23.44
C GLN A 45 4.48 20.72 -24.96
N ASP A 46 3.86 19.70 -25.57
CA ASP A 46 3.53 19.70 -26.99
C ASP A 46 2.33 20.65 -27.24
N PRO A 47 2.49 21.69 -28.08
CA PRO A 47 1.40 22.62 -28.40
C PRO A 47 0.18 21.96 -29.08
N ALA A 48 0.33 20.76 -29.64
CA ALA A 48 -0.76 20.01 -30.26
C ALA A 48 -1.54 19.15 -29.26
N SER A 49 -1.06 19.03 -28.02
CA SER A 49 -1.73 18.25 -26.97
C SER A 49 -2.97 18.95 -26.43
N ASP A 50 -3.95 18.15 -26.01
CA ASP A 50 -5.11 18.64 -25.28
C ASP A 50 -4.71 18.98 -23.83
N ALA A 51 -4.62 20.28 -23.53
CA ALA A 51 -4.22 20.79 -22.22
C ALA A 51 -5.21 20.39 -21.11
N ALA A 52 -6.51 20.30 -21.40
CA ALA A 52 -7.51 19.91 -20.41
C ALA A 52 -7.38 18.43 -20.07
N LEU A 53 -7.14 17.58 -21.07
CA LEU A 53 -6.86 16.16 -20.87
C LEU A 53 -5.57 15.96 -20.08
N CYS A 54 -4.52 16.72 -20.39
CA CYS A 54 -3.24 16.64 -19.66
C CYS A 54 -3.40 17.06 -18.20
N GLN A 55 -4.16 18.12 -17.92
CA GLN A 55 -4.42 18.53 -16.52
C GLN A 55 -5.21 17.46 -15.77
N TYR A 56 -6.26 16.91 -16.39
CA TYR A 56 -7.05 15.83 -15.79
C TYR A 56 -6.20 14.60 -15.45
N ALA A 57 -5.33 14.19 -16.37
CA ALA A 57 -4.41 13.08 -16.14
C ALA A 57 -3.40 13.39 -15.02
N ALA A 58 -2.93 14.64 -14.89
CA ALA A 58 -2.02 15.04 -13.84
C ALA A 58 -2.68 14.96 -12.46
N ASP A 59 -3.88 15.52 -12.32
CA ASP A 59 -4.67 15.49 -11.08
C ASP A 59 -4.98 14.05 -10.66
N ALA A 60 -5.31 13.18 -11.63
CA ALA A 60 -5.59 11.77 -11.37
C ALA A 60 -4.33 11.03 -10.85
N LEU A 61 -3.17 11.27 -11.48
CA LEU A 61 -1.90 10.68 -11.03
C LEU A 61 -1.48 11.21 -9.65
N GLU A 62 -1.68 12.50 -9.37
CA GLU A 62 -1.41 13.08 -8.05
C GLU A 62 -2.27 12.41 -6.98
N SER A 63 -3.58 12.28 -7.21
CA SER A 63 -4.48 11.60 -6.28
C SER A 63 -4.10 10.12 -6.06
N LEU A 64 -3.65 9.42 -7.12
CA LEU A 64 -3.13 8.05 -6.99
C LEU A 64 -1.87 8.00 -6.12
N CYS A 65 -0.94 8.93 -6.29
CA CYS A 65 0.28 9.02 -5.49
C CYS A 65 -0.05 9.26 -4.01
N GLU A 66 -0.95 10.20 -3.71
CA GLU A 66 -1.41 10.46 -2.33
C GLU A 66 -2.01 9.22 -1.67
N ASN A 67 -2.86 8.49 -2.40
CA ASN A 67 -3.48 7.27 -1.89
C ASN A 67 -2.44 6.17 -1.61
N LEU A 68 -1.45 6.00 -2.49
CA LEU A 68 -0.36 5.05 -2.30
C LEU A 68 0.51 5.41 -1.10
N VAL A 69 0.87 6.70 -0.94
CA VAL A 69 1.65 7.18 0.22
C VAL A 69 0.88 6.97 1.52
N ARG A 70 -0.42 7.23 1.52
CA ARG A 70 -1.28 6.98 2.69
C ARG A 70 -1.30 5.50 3.06
N LEU A 71 -1.44 4.61 2.07
CA LEU A 71 -1.42 3.17 2.30
C LEU A 71 -0.04 2.70 2.80
N CYS A 72 1.07 3.25 2.29
CA CYS A 72 2.41 3.00 2.81
C CYS A 72 2.50 3.34 4.30
N ALA A 73 2.05 4.54 4.70
CA ALA A 73 2.14 4.98 6.10
C ALA A 73 1.33 4.07 7.04
N LEU A 74 0.11 3.69 6.63
CA LEU A 74 -0.75 2.79 7.41
C LEU A 74 -0.16 1.39 7.54
N THR A 75 0.36 0.82 6.44
CA THR A 75 0.96 -0.51 6.44
C THR A 75 2.28 -0.57 7.20
N ASP A 76 3.10 0.47 7.12
CA ASP A 76 4.35 0.59 7.88
C ASP A 76 4.08 0.68 9.39
N GLN A 77 3.15 1.54 9.81
CA GLN A 77 2.77 1.66 11.20
C GLN A 77 2.17 0.36 11.76
N ALA A 78 1.28 -0.29 11.00
CA ALA A 78 0.68 -1.56 11.41
C ALA A 78 1.74 -2.68 11.51
N SER A 79 2.68 -2.75 10.57
CA SER A 79 3.79 -3.70 10.60
C SER A 79 4.70 -3.48 11.82
N ALA A 80 5.06 -2.22 12.11
CA ALA A 80 5.89 -1.87 13.26
C ALA A 80 5.21 -2.24 14.59
N ASN A 81 3.90 -1.94 14.73
CA ASN A 81 3.12 -2.29 15.92
C ASN A 81 3.05 -3.81 16.12
N ALA A 82 2.82 -4.56 15.04
CA ALA A 82 2.79 -6.01 15.05
C ALA A 82 4.14 -6.61 15.47
N GLY A 83 5.24 -6.10 14.91
CA GLY A 83 6.60 -6.49 15.27
C GLY A 83 6.93 -6.18 16.73
N ALA A 84 6.49 -5.04 17.25
CA ALA A 84 6.68 -4.66 18.64
C ALA A 84 5.94 -5.60 19.61
N LEU A 85 4.68 -5.94 19.32
CA LEU A 85 3.94 -6.95 20.11
C LEU A 85 4.59 -8.33 20.01
N ALA A 86 5.04 -8.75 18.82
CA ALA A 86 5.65 -10.05 18.62
C ALA A 86 7.01 -10.20 19.31
N ALA A 87 7.71 -9.09 19.56
CA ALA A 87 8.99 -9.06 20.28
C ALA A 87 8.84 -9.19 21.81
N LEU A 88 7.61 -9.07 22.34
CA LEU A 88 7.38 -9.23 23.78
C LEU A 88 7.65 -10.68 24.20
N PRO A 89 8.34 -10.91 25.34
CA PRO A 89 8.57 -12.27 25.84
C PRO A 89 7.25 -12.97 26.11
N LEU A 90 7.10 -14.25 25.73
CA LEU A 90 5.84 -14.98 25.94
C LEU A 90 5.34 -14.96 27.39
N LYS A 91 6.26 -14.94 28.36
CA LYS A 91 5.94 -14.79 29.80
C LYS A 91 5.19 -13.50 30.13
N PHE A 92 5.36 -12.44 29.35
CA PHE A 92 4.64 -11.17 29.53
C PHE A 92 3.13 -11.38 29.46
N PHE A 93 2.67 -12.25 28.56
CA PHE A 93 1.25 -12.53 28.37
C PHE A 93 0.68 -13.50 29.41
N SER A 94 1.53 -14.29 30.08
CA SER A 94 1.12 -15.14 31.20
C SER A 94 1.16 -14.43 32.55
N ASP A 95 2.06 -13.46 32.70
CA ASP A 95 2.33 -12.77 33.97
C ASP A 95 1.44 -11.53 34.16
N ASN A 96 0.80 -11.04 33.09
CA ASN A 96 -0.11 -9.90 33.14
C ASN A 96 -1.55 -10.32 32.83
N ASP A 97 -2.44 -10.09 33.79
CA ASP A 97 -3.87 -10.30 33.62
C ASP A 97 -4.41 -9.45 32.47
N GLY A 98 -5.16 -10.06 31.55
CA GLY A 98 -5.75 -9.40 30.38
C GLY A 98 -4.85 -9.32 29.14
N ALA A 99 -3.53 -9.45 29.28
CA ALA A 99 -2.60 -9.33 28.15
C ALA A 99 -2.81 -10.39 27.06
N ALA A 100 -3.23 -11.60 27.43
CA ALA A 100 -3.57 -12.65 26.46
C ALA A 100 -4.82 -12.29 25.61
N ALA A 101 -5.83 -11.68 26.23
CA ALA A 101 -7.04 -11.24 25.53
C ALA A 101 -6.76 -10.02 24.63
N GLU A 102 -5.90 -9.11 25.07
CA GLU A 102 -5.41 -7.99 24.24
C GLU A 102 -4.61 -8.49 23.03
N LEU A 103 -3.78 -9.52 23.23
CA LEU A 103 -3.05 -10.17 22.13
C LEU A 103 -4.02 -10.78 21.10
N ASP A 104 -5.05 -11.50 21.54
CA ASP A 104 -6.06 -12.06 20.65
C ASP A 104 -6.80 -10.96 19.86
N ALA A 105 -7.20 -9.88 20.53
CA ALA A 105 -7.86 -8.74 19.89
C ALA A 105 -6.94 -8.05 18.87
N ALA A 106 -5.65 -7.87 19.21
CA ALA A 106 -4.66 -7.30 18.31
C ALA A 106 -4.44 -8.17 17.07
N VAL A 107 -4.37 -9.50 17.24
CA VAL A 107 -4.23 -10.45 16.13
C VAL A 107 -5.44 -10.38 15.19
N LEU A 108 -6.66 -10.34 15.73
CA LEU A 108 -7.88 -10.22 14.92
C LEU A 108 -7.93 -8.88 14.16
N SER A 109 -7.63 -7.78 14.85
CA SER A 109 -7.61 -6.46 14.23
C SER A 109 -6.55 -6.35 13.14
N LEU A 110 -5.37 -6.92 13.36
CA LEU A 110 -4.29 -6.90 12.39
C LEU A 110 -4.58 -7.80 11.18
N ALA A 111 -5.25 -8.93 11.38
CA ALA A 111 -5.70 -9.79 10.29
C ALA A 111 -6.63 -9.02 9.33
N ASP A 112 -7.63 -8.32 9.89
CA ASP A 112 -8.58 -7.51 9.12
C ASP A 112 -7.89 -6.33 8.41
N ALA A 113 -6.99 -5.62 9.12
CA ALA A 113 -6.21 -4.54 8.54
C ALA A 113 -5.29 -5.02 7.40
N THR A 114 -4.69 -6.21 7.53
CA THR A 114 -3.83 -6.81 6.50
C THR A 114 -4.63 -7.15 5.25
N LEU A 115 -5.79 -7.81 5.42
CA LEU A 115 -6.67 -8.14 4.29
C LEU A 115 -7.18 -6.88 3.58
N THR A 116 -7.57 -5.86 4.36
CA THR A 116 -8.02 -4.57 3.81
C THR A 116 -6.91 -3.90 3.03
N ALA A 117 -5.69 -3.84 3.57
CA ALA A 117 -4.55 -3.24 2.90
C ALA A 117 -4.19 -3.98 1.60
N GLU A 118 -4.23 -5.32 1.60
CA GLU A 118 -3.97 -6.13 0.41
C GLU A 118 -5.03 -5.92 -0.68
N SER A 119 -6.31 -5.85 -0.32
CA SER A 119 -7.40 -5.56 -1.27
C SER A 119 -7.24 -4.17 -1.88
N GLN A 120 -7.06 -3.15 -1.04
CA GLN A 120 -6.86 -1.77 -1.49
C GLN A 120 -5.62 -1.64 -2.38
N LEU A 121 -4.54 -2.33 -2.05
CA LEU A 121 -3.33 -2.35 -2.86
C LEU A 121 -3.55 -3.01 -4.22
N ALA A 122 -4.33 -4.09 -4.29
CA ALA A 122 -4.67 -4.75 -5.55
C ALA A 122 -5.53 -3.84 -6.44
N GLU A 123 -6.52 -3.15 -5.85
CA GLU A 123 -7.35 -2.17 -6.54
C GLU A 123 -6.51 -0.99 -7.05
N LEU A 124 -5.68 -0.39 -6.19
CA LEU A 124 -4.79 0.70 -6.58
C LEU A 124 -3.79 0.27 -7.66
N ALA A 125 -3.24 -0.95 -7.60
CA ALA A 125 -2.35 -1.45 -8.63
C ALA A 125 -3.02 -1.51 -10.01
N GLN A 126 -4.29 -1.93 -10.05
CA GLN A 126 -5.07 -1.96 -11.29
C GLN A 126 -5.29 -0.53 -11.83
N VAL A 127 -5.71 0.40 -10.97
CA VAL A 127 -5.95 1.79 -11.38
C VAL A 127 -4.67 2.48 -11.83
N VAL A 128 -3.54 2.23 -11.16
CA VAL A 128 -2.22 2.74 -11.56
C VAL A 128 -1.82 2.21 -12.94
N ALA A 129 -2.00 0.91 -13.18
CA ALA A 129 -1.68 0.32 -14.49
C ALA A 129 -2.52 0.95 -15.62
N GLU A 130 -3.81 1.16 -15.38
CA GLU A 130 -4.72 1.81 -16.34
C GLU A 130 -4.35 3.27 -16.58
N ALA A 131 -4.10 4.05 -15.51
CA ALA A 131 -3.72 5.45 -15.62
C ALA A 131 -2.36 5.64 -16.32
N CYS A 132 -1.37 4.80 -15.99
CA CYS A 132 -0.07 4.85 -16.67
C CYS A 132 -0.20 4.43 -18.14
N GLY A 133 -1.01 3.41 -18.45
CA GLY A 133 -1.29 2.99 -19.82
C GLY A 133 -1.93 4.11 -20.65
N ALA A 134 -2.88 4.84 -20.09
CA ALA A 134 -3.53 5.97 -20.76
C ALA A 134 -2.52 7.10 -21.08
N VAL A 135 -1.60 7.40 -20.17
CA VAL A 135 -0.54 8.40 -20.40
C VAL A 135 0.43 7.95 -21.50
N ASP A 136 0.79 6.66 -21.51
CA ASP A 136 1.60 6.09 -22.59
C ASP A 136 0.90 6.15 -23.95
N GLU A 137 -0.43 6.01 -23.98
CA GLU A 137 -1.23 6.20 -25.20
C GLU A 137 -1.26 7.65 -25.66
N MET A 138 -1.41 8.61 -24.74
CA MET A 138 -1.31 10.05 -25.04
C MET A 138 0.03 10.42 -25.65
N ARG A 139 1.11 9.72 -25.26
CA ARG A 139 2.45 9.91 -25.81
C ARG A 139 2.62 9.34 -27.23
N ARG A 140 1.82 8.34 -27.64
CA ARG A 140 2.02 7.74 -28.97
C ARG A 140 1.70 8.80 -30.03
N PRO A 141 2.67 9.15 -30.91
CA PRO A 141 2.33 9.97 -32.06
C PRO A 141 1.22 9.26 -32.82
N ALA A 142 0.24 10.00 -33.33
CA ALA A 142 -0.82 9.49 -34.19
C ALA A 142 -0.21 8.81 -35.43
N GLN A 143 0.25 7.57 -35.30
CA GLN A 143 0.66 6.69 -36.38
C GLN A 143 -0.56 5.88 -36.82
N ILE A 144 -1.61 6.58 -37.22
CA ILE A 144 -2.67 6.00 -38.03
C ILE A 144 -3.03 7.08 -39.04
N GLY A 145 -2.55 6.89 -40.27
CA GLY A 145 -3.02 7.64 -41.44
C GLY A 145 -4.38 7.15 -41.92
#